data_AF-A0AAX6H8G0-F1
#
_entry.id   AF-A0AAX6H8G0-F1
#
_cell.length_a   1.000
_cell.length_b   1.000
_cell.length_c   1.000
_cell.angle_alpha   90.00
_cell.angle_beta   90.00
_cell.angle_gamma   90.00
#
_symmetry.space_group_name_H-M   'P 1'
#
loop_
_entity.id
_entity.type
_entity.pdbx_description
1 polymer ?
#
loop_
_entity_poly.entity_id
_entity_poly.type
_entity_poly.pdbx_seq_one_letter_code
_entity_poly.pdbx_strand_id
1 'polypeptide(L)'
;MDLPQETDDYIKQSIDHSLGLPVSARTLQLKLHGSESERHRLQDLIFLLEERLRESQKRVDQYKAEASMNAQGLRRCVEEKEVMAAEYGSLRAHCAKLEKECVLYQRDFEKVVESFDELEKENRELRVRQQDDSSISELAAEIESLKKDKENLRINLLRAEEEVKVLFEENRLLDEENKRLVKHLSKERRRQSESKTSSSKSSAKGKRKSSLAESSPTQRVIDFNCSDSPRQPLSSLQQNSPDSIRMHE
;
A
#
# COMPACT_ATOMS: atom_id res chain seq x y z
N MET A 1 -107.77 -62.47 17.16
CA MET A 1 -106.58 -62.72 18.00
C MET A 1 -106.94 -62.11 19.32
N ASP A 2 -107.60 -62.91 20.14
CA ASP A 2 -108.40 -62.37 21.22
C ASP A 2 -107.48 -62.15 22.41
N LEU A 3 -107.55 -60.95 22.99
CA LEU A 3 -106.70 -60.60 24.12
C LEU A 3 -107.04 -61.48 25.32
N PRO A 4 -106.07 -61.81 26.20
CA PRO A 4 -106.38 -62.49 27.45
C PRO A 4 -107.44 -61.70 28.22
N GLN A 5 -108.44 -62.39 28.79
CA GLN A 5 -109.58 -61.74 29.47
C GLN A 5 -109.14 -60.69 30.49
N GLU A 6 -108.07 -60.94 31.25
CA GLU A 6 -107.53 -59.99 32.22
C GLU A 6 -106.96 -58.71 31.60
N THR A 7 -106.45 -58.78 30.37
CA THR A 7 -105.97 -57.63 29.60
C THR A 7 -107.14 -56.81 29.07
N ASP A 8 -108.19 -57.48 28.57
CA ASP A 8 -109.40 -56.82 28.06
C ASP A 8 -110.18 -56.15 29.20
N ASP A 9 -110.35 -56.85 30.33
CA ASP A 9 -110.94 -56.31 31.56
C ASP A 9 -110.14 -55.11 32.11
N TYR A 10 -108.80 -55.16 32.05
CA TYR A 10 -107.93 -54.05 32.46
C TYR A 10 -108.03 -52.84 31.52
N ILE A 11 -108.14 -53.05 30.21
CA ILE A 11 -108.35 -52.00 29.21
C ILE A 11 -109.72 -51.34 29.43
N LYS A 12 -110.79 -52.13 29.52
CA LYS A 12 -112.15 -51.66 29.78
C LYS A 12 -112.22 -50.84 31.07
N GLN A 13 -111.73 -51.39 32.18
CA GLN A 13 -111.71 -50.68 33.46
C GLN A 13 -110.76 -49.47 33.48
N SER A 14 -109.78 -49.40 32.57
CA SER A 14 -108.97 -48.19 32.39
C SER A 14 -109.72 -47.09 31.64
N ILE A 15 -110.55 -47.44 30.66
CA ILE A 15 -111.45 -46.50 29.98
C ILE A 15 -112.51 -46.00 30.98
N ASP A 16 -113.15 -46.91 31.73
CA ASP A 16 -114.11 -46.56 32.77
C ASP A 16 -113.51 -45.58 33.80
N HIS A 17 -112.26 -45.81 34.23
CA HIS A 17 -111.53 -44.91 35.13
C HIS A 17 -111.33 -43.51 34.53
N SER A 18 -110.92 -43.42 33.26
CA SER A 18 -110.74 -42.14 32.55
C SER A 18 -112.04 -41.37 32.35
N LEU A 19 -113.19 -42.05 32.38
CA LEU A 19 -114.54 -41.47 32.35
C LEU A 19 -115.09 -41.15 33.74
N GLY A 20 -114.31 -41.36 34.82
CA GLY A 20 -114.70 -41.09 36.20
C GLY A 20 -115.61 -42.15 36.83
N LEU A 21 -115.76 -43.32 36.20
CA LEU A 21 -116.59 -44.42 36.70
C LEU A 21 -115.83 -45.25 37.77
N PRO A 22 -116.57 -45.95 38.66
CA PRO A 22 -115.94 -46.80 39.69
C PRO A 22 -115.15 -47.96 39.08
N VAL A 23 -113.90 -48.11 39.53
CA VAL A 23 -112.97 -49.15 39.06
C VAL A 23 -112.85 -50.25 40.11
N SER A 24 -112.61 -51.50 39.71
CA SER A 24 -112.34 -52.56 40.68
C SER A 24 -111.02 -52.33 41.42
N ALA A 25 -110.98 -52.73 42.70
CA ALA A 25 -109.77 -52.68 43.51
C ALA A 25 -108.60 -53.47 42.89
N ARG A 26 -108.89 -54.56 42.16
CA ARG A 26 -107.91 -55.40 41.45
C ARG A 26 -107.16 -54.60 40.38
N THR A 27 -107.88 -53.80 39.58
CA THR A 27 -107.28 -52.96 38.54
C THR A 27 -106.46 -51.82 39.13
N LEU A 28 -106.90 -51.23 40.25
CA LEU A 28 -106.11 -50.21 40.96
C LEU A 28 -104.81 -50.78 41.54
N GLN A 29 -104.85 -51.99 42.11
CA GLN A 29 -103.65 -52.70 42.60
C GLN A 29 -102.67 -53.03 41.46
N LEU A 30 -103.16 -53.48 40.31
CA LEU A 30 -102.34 -53.72 39.11
C LEU A 30 -101.66 -52.44 38.61
N LYS A 31 -102.38 -51.31 38.58
CA LYS A 31 -101.82 -50.00 38.21
C LYS A 31 -100.77 -49.52 39.20
N LEU A 32 -101.02 -49.69 40.50
CA LEU A 32 -100.06 -49.34 41.55
C LEU A 32 -98.76 -50.14 41.39
N HIS A 33 -98.84 -51.48 41.30
CA HIS A 33 -97.67 -52.34 41.13
C HIS A 33 -96.92 -52.06 39.82
N GLY A 34 -97.63 -51.77 38.72
CA GLY A 34 -97.02 -51.36 37.46
C GLY A 34 -96.25 -50.05 37.58
N SER A 35 -96.88 -49.02 38.16
CA SER A 35 -96.25 -47.71 38.40
C SER A 35 -95.06 -47.80 39.36
N GLU A 36 -95.16 -48.62 40.42
CA GLU A 36 -94.04 -48.92 41.30
C GLU A 36 -92.88 -49.60 40.56
N SER A 37 -93.17 -50.57 39.70
CA SER A 37 -92.15 -51.27 38.89
C SER A 37 -91.44 -50.32 37.93
N GLU A 38 -92.16 -49.40 37.29
CA GLU A 38 -91.57 -48.36 36.44
C GLU A 38 -90.77 -47.34 37.26
N ARG A 39 -91.25 -46.94 38.44
CA ARG A 39 -90.53 -46.03 39.35
C ARG A 39 -89.16 -46.58 39.75
N HIS A 40 -89.04 -47.88 40.04
CA HIS A 40 -87.74 -48.50 40.34
C HIS A 40 -86.81 -48.48 39.12
N ARG A 41 -87.29 -48.86 37.93
CA ARG A 41 -86.50 -48.80 36.67
C ARG A 41 -86.01 -47.38 36.35
N LEU A 42 -86.82 -46.37 36.61
CA LEU A 42 -86.44 -44.97 36.45
C LEU A 42 -85.37 -44.54 37.47
N GLN A 43 -85.46 -45.01 38.72
CA GLN A 43 -84.41 -44.77 39.73
C GLN A 43 -83.08 -45.42 39.33
N ASP A 44 -83.09 -46.67 38.87
CA ASP A 44 -81.89 -47.36 38.37
C ASP A 44 -81.24 -46.62 37.20
N LEU A 45 -82.06 -46.11 36.26
CA LEU A 45 -81.59 -45.31 35.13
C LEU A 45 -81.00 -43.96 35.57
N ILE A 46 -81.60 -43.30 36.57
CA ILE A 46 -81.06 -42.06 37.15
C ILE A 46 -79.66 -42.32 37.75
N PHE A 47 -79.49 -43.36 38.57
CA PHE A 47 -78.18 -43.69 39.15
C PHE A 47 -77.11 -43.97 38.07
N LEU A 48 -77.46 -44.72 37.02
CA LEU A 48 -76.55 -45.00 35.90
C LEU A 48 -76.17 -43.73 35.12
N LEU A 49 -77.11 -42.80 34.93
CA LEU A 49 -76.84 -41.51 34.29
C LEU A 49 -75.97 -40.60 35.16
N GLU A 50 -76.20 -40.56 36.47
CA GLU A 50 -75.36 -39.83 37.43
C GLU A 50 -73.92 -40.34 37.47
N GLU A 51 -73.73 -41.66 37.46
CA GLU A 51 -72.40 -42.27 37.41
C GLU A 51 -71.68 -41.90 36.11
N ARG A 52 -72.34 -42.08 34.95
CA ARG A 52 -71.78 -41.74 33.64
C ARG A 52 -71.46 -40.25 33.51
N LEU A 53 -72.29 -39.36 34.08
CA LEU A 53 -72.02 -37.92 34.15
C LEU A 53 -70.77 -37.64 35.01
N ARG A 54 -70.65 -38.27 36.17
CA ARG A 54 -69.51 -38.14 37.09
C ARG A 54 -68.20 -38.63 36.46
N GLU A 55 -68.23 -39.72 35.72
CA GLU A 55 -67.09 -40.20 34.91
C GLU A 55 -66.73 -39.23 33.78
N SER A 56 -67.74 -38.68 33.09
CA SER A 56 -67.50 -37.70 32.04
C SER A 56 -66.89 -36.42 32.57
N GLN A 57 -67.33 -35.96 33.75
CA GLN A 57 -66.75 -34.80 34.42
C GLN A 57 -65.28 -35.05 34.81
N LYS A 58 -64.96 -36.21 35.40
CA LYS A 58 -63.57 -36.62 35.71
C LYS A 58 -62.67 -36.56 34.47
N ARG A 59 -63.14 -37.09 33.32
CA ARG A 59 -62.39 -37.03 32.04
C ARG A 59 -62.18 -35.59 31.56
N VAL A 60 -63.20 -34.74 31.64
CA VAL A 60 -63.09 -33.31 31.29
C VAL A 60 -62.04 -32.60 32.15
N ASP A 61 -62.01 -32.86 33.46
CA ASP A 61 -61.06 -32.20 34.36
C ASP A 61 -59.62 -32.73 34.18
N GLN A 62 -59.45 -34.01 33.85
CA GLN A 62 -58.17 -34.58 33.40
C GLN A 62 -57.64 -33.87 32.14
N TYR A 63 -58.47 -33.76 31.09
CA TYR A 63 -58.06 -33.08 29.85
C TYR A 63 -57.75 -31.59 30.04
N LYS A 64 -58.44 -30.89 30.95
CA LYS A 64 -58.10 -29.50 31.32
C LYS A 64 -56.72 -29.40 31.99
N ALA A 65 -56.41 -30.33 32.91
CA ALA A 65 -55.11 -30.35 33.57
C ALA A 65 -53.97 -30.64 32.57
N GLU A 66 -54.16 -31.64 31.71
CA GLU A 66 -53.22 -31.99 30.64
C GLU A 66 -53.01 -30.82 29.66
N ALA A 67 -54.08 -30.21 29.16
CA ALA A 67 -54.00 -29.07 28.25
C ALA A 67 -53.31 -27.85 28.90
N SER A 68 -53.53 -27.60 30.18
CA SER A 68 -52.85 -26.53 30.94
C SER A 68 -51.34 -26.77 31.04
N MET A 69 -50.93 -27.99 31.40
CA MET A 69 -49.53 -28.39 31.48
C MET A 69 -48.84 -28.32 30.10
N ASN A 70 -49.49 -28.85 29.06
CA ASN A 70 -48.96 -28.81 27.69
C ASN A 70 -48.83 -27.37 27.18
N ALA A 71 -49.81 -26.50 27.44
CA ALA A 71 -49.72 -25.08 27.09
C ALA A 71 -48.60 -24.35 27.85
N GLN A 72 -48.33 -24.72 29.11
CA GLN A 72 -47.19 -24.17 29.86
C GLN A 72 -45.85 -24.66 29.31
N GLY A 73 -45.72 -25.95 28.98
CA GLY A 73 -44.51 -26.51 28.37
C GLY A 73 -44.21 -25.88 27.01
N LEU A 74 -45.24 -25.67 26.18
CA LEU A 74 -45.09 -25.00 24.89
C LEU A 74 -44.63 -23.54 25.03
N ARG A 75 -45.17 -22.78 26.01
CA ARG A 75 -44.71 -21.41 26.28
C ARG A 75 -43.22 -21.35 26.62
N ARG A 76 -42.75 -22.18 27.56
CA ARG A 76 -41.30 -22.24 27.89
C ARG A 76 -40.44 -22.60 26.68
N CYS A 77 -40.88 -23.56 25.86
CA CYS A 77 -40.15 -23.94 24.65
C CYS A 77 -40.09 -22.80 23.60
N VAL A 78 -41.11 -21.92 23.54
CA VAL A 78 -41.07 -20.71 22.72
C VAL A 78 -40.12 -19.68 23.31
N GLU A 79 -40.23 -19.39 24.61
CA GLU A 79 -39.34 -18.47 25.35
C GLU A 79 -37.86 -18.85 25.19
N GLU A 80 -37.51 -20.13 25.39
CA GLU A 80 -36.16 -20.68 25.19
C GLU A 80 -35.66 -20.52 23.74
N LYS A 81 -36.53 -20.71 22.75
CA LYS A 81 -36.18 -20.53 21.33
C LYS A 81 -36.00 -19.06 20.95
N GLU A 82 -36.77 -18.16 21.54
CA GLU A 82 -36.62 -16.71 21.33
C GLU A 82 -35.30 -16.20 21.92
N VAL A 83 -34.92 -16.67 23.11
CA VAL A 83 -33.60 -16.39 23.71
C VAL A 83 -32.47 -16.92 22.81
N MET A 84 -32.55 -18.19 22.38
CA MET A 84 -31.54 -18.79 21.50
C MET A 84 -31.43 -18.07 20.14
N ALA A 85 -32.54 -17.58 19.59
CA ALA A 85 -32.55 -16.79 18.36
C ALA A 85 -31.87 -15.41 18.56
N ALA A 86 -32.06 -14.77 19.72
CA ALA A 86 -31.38 -13.52 20.06
C ALA A 86 -29.86 -13.73 20.26
N GLU A 87 -29.46 -14.82 20.93
CA GLU A 87 -28.06 -15.22 21.08
C GLU A 87 -27.41 -15.46 19.71
N TYR A 88 -28.05 -16.23 18.82
CA TYR A 88 -27.58 -16.44 17.46
C TYR A 88 -27.46 -15.13 16.66
N GLY A 89 -28.40 -14.21 16.83
CA GLY A 89 -28.35 -12.87 16.25
C GLY A 89 -27.13 -12.06 16.72
N SER A 90 -26.83 -12.09 18.02
CA SER A 90 -25.66 -11.40 18.59
C SER A 90 -24.33 -12.04 18.15
N LEU A 91 -24.25 -13.37 18.12
CA LEU A 91 -23.10 -14.12 17.62
C LEU A 91 -22.83 -13.81 16.14
N ARG A 92 -23.88 -13.79 15.31
CA ARG A 92 -23.76 -13.41 13.90
C ARG A 92 -23.27 -11.98 13.71
N ALA A 93 -23.75 -11.04 14.54
CA ALA A 93 -23.27 -9.66 14.53
C ALA A 93 -21.81 -9.55 14.98
N HIS A 94 -21.33 -10.45 15.85
CA HIS A 94 -19.92 -10.54 16.24
C HIS A 94 -19.04 -11.10 15.12
N CYS A 95 -19.46 -12.19 14.46
CA CYS A 95 -18.77 -12.72 13.27
C CYS A 95 -18.61 -11.66 12.17
N ALA A 96 -19.67 -10.90 11.87
CA ALA A 96 -19.64 -9.81 10.89
C ALA A 96 -18.78 -8.59 11.30
N LYS A 97 -18.31 -8.51 12.55
CA LYS A 97 -17.27 -7.54 12.98
C LYS A 97 -15.88 -8.13 12.75
N LEU A 98 -15.64 -9.35 13.21
CA LEU A 98 -14.38 -10.07 13.00
C LEU A 98 -14.02 -10.20 11.52
N GLU A 99 -14.99 -10.50 10.65
CA GLU A 99 -14.79 -10.53 9.19
C GLU A 99 -14.24 -9.19 8.64
N LYS A 100 -14.73 -8.05 9.16
CA LYS A 100 -14.24 -6.72 8.77
C LYS A 100 -12.84 -6.45 9.32
N GLU A 101 -12.57 -6.86 10.55
CA GLU A 101 -11.24 -6.75 11.17
C GLU A 101 -10.21 -7.60 10.40
N CYS A 102 -10.55 -8.82 10.00
CA CYS A 102 -9.71 -9.66 9.13
C CYS A 102 -9.37 -8.98 7.79
N VAL A 103 -10.36 -8.34 7.13
CA VAL A 103 -10.11 -7.58 5.89
C VAL A 103 -9.21 -6.36 6.12
N LEU A 104 -9.34 -5.68 7.27
CA LEU A 104 -8.44 -4.57 7.63
C LEU A 104 -7.01 -5.07 7.86
N TYR A 105 -6.83 -6.15 8.64
CA TYR A 105 -5.50 -6.74 8.85
C TYR A 105 -4.87 -7.22 7.55
N GLN A 106 -5.63 -7.89 6.67
CA GLN A 106 -5.13 -8.30 5.36
C GLN A 106 -4.61 -7.09 4.56
N ARG A 107 -5.39 -6.01 4.50
CA ARG A 107 -5.00 -4.78 3.80
C ARG A 107 -3.76 -4.11 4.41
N ASP A 108 -3.59 -4.17 5.73
CA ASP A 108 -2.41 -3.62 6.38
C ASP A 108 -1.17 -4.49 6.15
N PHE A 109 -1.31 -5.82 6.05
CA PHE A 109 -0.24 -6.70 5.57
C PHE A 109 0.14 -6.43 4.10
N GLU A 110 -0.85 -6.22 3.22
CA GLU A 110 -0.61 -5.90 1.80
C GLU A 110 0.24 -4.63 1.65
N LYS A 111 -0.09 -3.53 2.36
CA LYS A 111 0.74 -2.30 2.38
C LYS A 111 2.16 -2.54 2.88
N VAL A 112 2.32 -3.39 3.90
CA VAL A 112 3.64 -3.70 4.46
C VAL A 112 4.48 -4.45 3.42
N VAL A 113 3.91 -5.39 2.68
CA VAL A 113 4.57 -6.07 1.55
C VAL A 113 4.94 -5.07 0.45
N GLU A 114 3.99 -4.22 0.02
CA GLU A 114 4.26 -3.15 -0.97
C GLU A 114 5.46 -2.26 -0.54
N SER A 115 5.53 -1.86 0.74
CA SER A 115 6.65 -1.06 1.24
C SER A 115 7.99 -1.81 1.27
N PHE A 116 7.99 -3.13 1.47
CA PHE A 116 9.20 -3.94 1.37
C PHE A 116 9.69 -4.04 -0.08
N ASP A 117 8.78 -4.18 -1.05
CA ASP A 117 9.12 -4.21 -2.48
C ASP A 117 9.68 -2.85 -2.95
N GLU A 118 9.10 -1.74 -2.48
CA GLU A 118 9.63 -0.39 -2.70
C GLU A 118 11.05 -0.21 -2.13
N LEU A 119 11.26 -0.62 -0.87
CA LEU A 119 12.57 -0.56 -0.22
C LEU A 119 13.61 -1.47 -0.90
N GLU A 120 13.22 -2.66 -1.38
CA GLU A 120 14.12 -3.54 -2.13
C GLU A 120 14.51 -2.91 -3.48
N LYS A 121 13.58 -2.24 -4.15
CA LYS A 121 13.86 -1.49 -5.38
C LYS A 121 14.81 -0.32 -5.10
N GLU A 122 14.56 0.49 -4.08
CA GLU A 122 15.46 1.59 -3.69
C GLU A 122 16.86 1.05 -3.33
N ASN A 123 16.94 -0.05 -2.58
CA ASN A 123 18.22 -0.66 -2.21
C ASN A 123 19.00 -1.15 -3.44
N ARG A 124 18.32 -1.72 -4.44
CA ARG A 124 18.92 -2.08 -5.73
C ARG A 124 19.42 -0.85 -6.48
N GLU A 125 18.63 0.21 -6.58
CA GLU A 125 19.04 1.47 -7.22
C GLU A 125 20.26 2.10 -6.53
N LEU A 126 20.28 2.13 -5.19
CA LEU A 126 21.41 2.65 -4.41
C LEU A 126 22.67 1.80 -4.60
N ARG A 127 22.56 0.47 -4.67
CA ARG A 127 23.69 -0.42 -4.98
C ARG A 127 24.26 -0.17 -6.38
N VAL A 128 23.41 0.07 -7.39
CA VAL A 128 23.88 0.43 -8.74
C VAL A 128 24.62 1.77 -8.70
N ARG A 129 24.03 2.82 -8.11
CA ARG A 129 24.68 4.14 -7.97
C ARG A 129 25.98 4.08 -7.16
N GLN A 130 26.11 3.15 -6.22
CA GLN A 130 27.35 2.92 -5.47
C GLN A 130 28.38 2.15 -6.30
N GLN A 131 27.94 1.25 -7.18
CA GLN A 131 28.79 0.49 -8.09
C GLN A 131 29.24 1.31 -9.32
N ASP A 132 28.67 2.50 -9.55
CA ASP A 132 29.14 3.52 -10.49
C ASP A 132 30.46 4.21 -10.00
N ASP A 133 31.42 3.37 -9.58
CA ASP A 133 32.81 3.69 -9.20
C ASP A 133 33.59 4.37 -10.34
N SER A 134 33.06 4.39 -11.57
CA SER A 134 33.63 5.11 -12.71
C SER A 134 33.93 6.58 -12.37
N SER A 135 32.96 7.26 -11.76
CA SER A 135 33.10 8.66 -11.33
C SER A 135 34.23 8.88 -10.32
N ILE A 136 34.40 7.94 -9.38
CA ILE A 136 35.45 7.98 -8.35
C ILE A 136 36.81 7.62 -8.97
N SER A 137 36.84 6.67 -9.89
CA SER A 137 38.04 6.22 -10.60
C SER A 137 38.58 7.29 -11.56
N GLU A 138 37.70 7.96 -12.31
CA GLU A 138 38.03 9.10 -13.17
C GLU A 138 38.62 10.25 -12.35
N LEU A 139 37.98 10.63 -11.24
CA LEU A 139 38.46 11.69 -10.36
C LEU A 139 39.81 11.32 -9.71
N ALA A 140 40.01 10.06 -9.32
CA ALA A 140 41.28 9.57 -8.79
C ALA A 140 42.40 9.61 -9.86
N ALA A 141 42.10 9.26 -11.11
CA ALA A 141 43.04 9.34 -12.22
C ALA A 141 43.42 10.79 -12.55
N GLU A 142 42.46 11.73 -12.53
CA GLU A 142 42.72 13.16 -12.69
C GLU A 142 43.62 13.69 -11.56
N ILE A 143 43.36 13.31 -10.31
CA ILE A 143 44.20 13.68 -9.15
C ILE A 143 45.64 13.18 -9.32
N GLU A 144 45.86 11.94 -9.80
CA GLU A 144 47.22 11.44 -10.06
C GLU A 144 47.91 12.16 -11.23
N SER A 145 47.18 12.52 -12.29
CA SER A 145 47.73 13.36 -13.37
C SER A 145 48.17 14.73 -12.84
N LEU A 146 47.30 15.41 -12.09
CA LEU A 146 47.60 16.72 -11.50
C LEU A 146 48.75 16.68 -10.49
N LYS A 147 48.91 15.58 -9.72
CA LYS A 147 50.09 15.35 -8.87
C LYS A 147 51.37 15.25 -9.69
N LYS A 148 51.35 14.49 -10.79
CA LYS A 148 52.50 14.31 -11.70
C LYS A 148 52.89 15.64 -12.36
N ASP A 149 51.91 16.39 -12.86
CA ASP A 149 52.15 17.68 -13.50
C ASP A 149 52.67 18.73 -12.51
N LYS A 150 52.15 18.74 -11.28
CA LYS A 150 52.67 19.56 -10.18
C LYS A 150 54.15 19.26 -9.87
N GLU A 151 54.56 17.99 -9.92
CA GLU A 151 55.95 17.61 -9.69
C GLU A 151 56.86 17.98 -10.86
N ASN A 152 56.40 17.77 -12.10
CA ASN A 152 57.11 18.24 -13.30
C ASN A 152 57.34 19.76 -13.26
N LEU A 153 56.32 20.54 -12.86
CA LEU A 153 56.42 22.00 -12.72
C LEU A 153 57.40 22.43 -11.63
N ARG A 154 57.50 21.70 -10.51
CA ARG A 154 58.51 21.94 -9.46
C ARG A 154 59.93 21.72 -9.96
N ILE A 155 60.17 20.60 -10.68
CA ILE A 155 61.48 20.29 -11.25
C ILE A 155 61.89 21.36 -12.27
N ASN A 156 60.95 21.78 -13.12
CA ASN A 156 61.20 22.85 -14.10
C ASN A 156 61.47 24.20 -13.43
N LEU A 157 60.78 24.53 -12.34
CA LEU A 157 61.01 25.76 -11.57
C LEU A 157 62.41 25.75 -10.93
N LEU A 158 62.80 24.67 -10.26
CA LEU A 158 64.13 24.53 -9.66
C LEU A 158 65.24 24.66 -10.72
N ARG A 159 65.07 24.04 -11.89
CA ARG A 159 66.02 24.19 -13.01
C ARG A 159 66.08 25.64 -13.51
N ALA A 160 64.95 26.31 -13.68
CA ALA A 160 64.92 27.71 -14.09
C ALA A 160 65.60 28.64 -13.05
N GLU A 161 65.44 28.37 -11.75
CA GLU A 161 66.14 29.08 -10.68
C GLU A 161 67.67 28.83 -10.69
N GLU A 162 68.12 27.64 -11.11
CA GLU A 162 69.54 27.33 -11.32
C GLU A 162 70.10 28.02 -12.57
N GLU A 163 69.39 27.96 -13.70
CA GLU A 163 69.75 28.65 -14.94
C GLU A 163 69.90 30.17 -14.71
N VAL A 164 68.98 30.80 -13.96
CA VAL A 164 69.08 32.22 -13.59
C VAL A 164 70.32 32.53 -12.75
N LYS A 165 70.75 31.64 -11.84
CA LYS A 165 71.99 31.84 -11.05
C LYS A 165 73.22 31.79 -11.95
N VAL A 166 73.32 30.78 -12.83
CA VAL A 166 74.43 30.64 -13.77
C VAL A 166 74.50 31.85 -14.71
N LEU A 167 73.37 32.23 -15.31
CA LEU A 167 73.30 33.41 -16.17
C LEU A 167 73.65 34.71 -15.43
N PHE A 168 73.30 34.84 -14.15
CA PHE A 168 73.69 36.00 -13.34
C PHE A 168 75.21 36.05 -13.10
N GLU A 169 75.85 34.92 -12.81
CA GLU A 169 77.30 34.81 -12.65
C GLU A 169 78.05 35.07 -13.97
N GLU A 170 77.58 34.49 -15.08
CA GLU A 170 78.11 34.76 -16.42
C GLU A 170 77.99 36.24 -16.80
N ASN A 171 76.82 36.84 -16.58
CA ASN A 171 76.63 38.28 -16.81
C ASN A 171 77.58 39.10 -15.93
N ARG A 172 77.80 38.74 -14.65
CA ARG A 172 78.76 39.43 -13.77
C ARG A 172 80.19 39.37 -14.32
N LEU A 173 80.62 38.20 -14.80
CA LEU A 173 81.95 38.02 -15.40
C LEU A 173 82.09 38.84 -16.71
N LEU A 174 81.08 38.80 -17.58
CA LEU A 174 81.03 39.62 -18.81
C LEU A 174 81.04 41.12 -18.49
N ASP A 175 80.40 41.54 -17.40
CA ASP A 175 80.38 42.92 -16.94
C ASP A 175 81.77 43.38 -16.43
N GLU A 176 82.47 42.51 -15.69
CA GLU A 176 83.86 42.74 -15.29
C GLU A 176 84.80 42.83 -16.50
N GLU A 177 84.64 41.93 -17.46
CA GLU A 177 85.41 41.90 -18.71
C GLU A 177 85.17 43.16 -19.57
N ASN A 178 83.90 43.55 -19.75
CA ASN A 178 83.53 44.81 -20.41
C ASN A 178 84.13 46.02 -19.69
N LYS A 179 84.09 46.06 -18.35
CA LYS A 179 84.74 47.12 -17.56
C LYS A 179 86.27 47.14 -17.73
N ARG A 180 86.93 45.98 -17.92
CA ARG A 180 88.36 45.90 -18.28
C ARG A 180 88.59 46.46 -19.68
N LEU A 181 87.84 46.00 -20.70
CA LEU A 181 87.97 46.42 -22.09
C LEU A 181 87.75 47.94 -22.26
N VAL A 182 86.73 48.52 -21.61
CA VAL A 182 86.49 49.98 -21.61
C VAL A 182 87.64 50.75 -20.94
N LYS A 183 88.26 50.22 -19.88
CA LYS A 183 89.48 50.79 -19.27
C LYS A 183 90.68 50.71 -20.21
N HIS A 184 90.81 49.66 -21.02
CA HIS A 184 91.85 49.56 -22.04
C HIS A 184 91.63 50.57 -23.19
N LEU A 185 90.44 50.60 -23.79
CA LEU A 185 90.09 51.54 -24.86
C LEU A 185 90.24 53.03 -24.45
N SER A 186 89.89 53.36 -23.20
CA SER A 186 90.06 54.72 -22.68
C SER A 186 91.52 55.07 -22.37
N LYS A 187 92.35 54.11 -21.94
CA LYS A 187 93.82 54.29 -21.83
C LYS A 187 94.48 54.42 -23.20
N GLU A 188 94.02 53.68 -24.19
CA GLU A 188 94.52 53.73 -25.57
C GLU A 188 94.19 55.07 -26.25
N ARG A 189 92.95 55.57 -26.09
CA ARG A 189 92.61 56.96 -26.45
C ARG A 189 93.47 58.01 -25.76
N ARG A 190 93.91 57.79 -24.51
CA ARG A 190 94.83 58.69 -23.79
C ARG A 190 96.29 58.57 -24.25
N ARG A 191 96.73 57.43 -24.79
CA ARG A 191 98.08 57.28 -25.36
C ARG A 191 98.20 57.86 -26.78
N GLN A 192 97.10 57.96 -27.53
CA GLN A 192 97.09 58.68 -28.81
C GLN A 192 97.24 60.21 -28.67
N SER A 193 97.16 60.79 -27.45
CA SER A 193 97.25 62.24 -27.24
C SER A 193 98.65 62.81 -26.91
N GLU A 194 99.69 61.97 -26.77
CA GLU A 194 101.03 62.42 -26.29
C GLU A 194 102.18 62.26 -27.30
N SER A 195 101.88 62.02 -28.58
CA SER A 195 102.81 62.25 -29.71
C SER A 195 102.13 63.16 -30.73
N LYS A 196 102.69 64.34 -30.99
CA LYS A 196 101.93 65.50 -31.50
C LYS A 196 102.01 65.71 -33.02
N THR A 197 100.83 65.98 -33.60
CA THR A 197 100.54 66.89 -34.72
C THR A 197 101.14 66.57 -36.12
N SER A 198 100.38 66.59 -37.24
CA SER A 198 98.99 67.04 -37.46
C SER A 198 98.39 66.50 -38.77
N SER A 199 97.10 66.83 -39.01
CA SER A 199 96.37 66.87 -40.30
C SER A 199 95.45 65.70 -40.70
N SER A 200 94.56 66.03 -41.66
CA SER A 200 93.60 65.19 -42.39
C SER A 200 92.28 64.76 -41.69
N LYS A 201 91.16 65.10 -42.35
CA LYS A 201 89.81 64.54 -42.13
C LYS A 201 89.08 64.49 -43.48
N SER A 202 88.99 63.32 -44.11
CA SER A 202 88.26 63.16 -45.37
C SER A 202 87.88 61.72 -45.68
N SER A 203 86.61 61.53 -46.08
CA SER A 203 86.06 60.54 -47.03
C SER A 203 86.39 59.04 -46.88
N ALA A 204 85.45 58.10 -46.71
CA ALA A 204 84.24 57.74 -47.49
C ALA A 204 84.47 56.73 -48.64
N LYS A 205 83.44 55.88 -48.89
CA LYS A 205 83.30 54.76 -49.87
C LYS A 205 83.98 53.43 -49.46
N GLY A 206 83.39 52.24 -49.66
CA GLY A 206 81.98 51.88 -49.98
C GLY A 206 81.80 50.61 -50.84
N LYS A 207 80.55 50.07 -50.87
CA LYS A 207 79.98 48.99 -51.75
C LYS A 207 80.37 47.54 -51.37
N ARG A 208 79.56 46.46 -51.58
CA ARG A 208 78.29 46.17 -52.33
C ARG A 208 77.67 44.83 -51.77
N LYS A 209 76.51 44.25 -52.20
CA LYS A 209 75.07 44.63 -52.03
C LYS A 209 74.13 43.42 -52.39
N SER A 210 73.42 42.80 -51.43
CA SER A 210 72.29 41.85 -51.70
C SER A 210 71.42 41.62 -50.43
N SER A 211 70.21 42.19 -50.32
CA SER A 211 68.86 41.59 -50.57
C SER A 211 68.43 40.52 -49.54
N LEU A 212 67.19 40.45 -49.03
CA LEU A 212 65.87 40.79 -49.62
C LEU A 212 64.79 41.04 -48.52
N ALA A 213 63.79 41.92 -48.79
CA ALA A 213 62.37 42.00 -48.34
C ALA A 213 61.91 41.62 -46.89
N GLU A 214 60.85 42.16 -46.28
CA GLU A 214 59.93 43.32 -46.51
C GLU A 214 59.07 43.58 -45.25
N SER A 215 58.53 44.80 -45.07
CA SER A 215 57.26 45.19 -44.36
C SER A 215 56.86 44.58 -42.99
N SER A 216 56.16 45.23 -42.05
CA SER A 216 55.67 46.61 -41.82
C SER A 216 55.12 46.65 -40.36
N PRO A 217 54.92 47.83 -39.73
CA PRO A 217 54.49 47.90 -38.34
C PRO A 217 52.96 47.83 -38.18
N THR A 218 52.45 46.93 -37.32
CA THR A 218 51.06 47.01 -36.83
C THR A 218 50.95 46.65 -35.35
N GLN A 219 50.71 47.70 -34.57
CA GLN A 219 49.89 47.74 -33.37
C GLN A 219 48.74 46.72 -33.40
N ARG A 220 48.63 45.86 -32.37
CA ARG A 220 47.38 45.18 -32.02
C ARG A 220 47.02 45.50 -30.58
N VAL A 221 46.10 46.43 -30.43
CA VAL A 221 45.21 46.47 -29.27
C VAL A 221 44.39 45.17 -29.32
N ILE A 222 44.37 44.41 -28.23
CA ILE A 222 43.36 43.35 -28.06
C ILE A 222 42.22 44.02 -27.31
N ASP A 223 41.19 44.37 -28.07
CA ASP A 223 39.95 44.94 -27.54
C ASP A 223 39.05 43.82 -27.01
N PHE A 224 38.55 43.97 -25.79
CA PHE A 224 37.62 43.04 -25.17
C PHE A 224 36.19 43.44 -25.53
N ASN A 225 35.74 43.15 -26.76
CA ASN A 225 34.31 43.02 -27.08
C ASN A 225 34.10 42.37 -28.46
N CYS A 226 33.69 41.11 -28.47
CA CYS A 226 32.95 40.52 -29.60
C CYS A 226 31.90 39.58 -29.04
N SER A 227 30.64 40.00 -29.10
CA SER A 227 29.49 39.19 -28.72
C SER A 227 29.27 38.03 -29.70
N ASP A 228 28.87 36.89 -29.13
CA ASP A 228 28.03 35.85 -29.73
C ASP A 228 28.35 35.33 -31.14
N SER A 229 28.96 34.14 -31.18
CA SER A 229 28.42 33.02 -31.99
C SER A 229 28.87 31.66 -31.46
N PRO A 230 27.95 30.71 -31.20
CA PRO A 230 28.29 29.39 -30.70
C PRO A 230 28.91 28.51 -31.79
N ARG A 231 29.89 27.68 -31.41
CA ARG A 231 30.45 26.67 -32.32
C ARG A 231 29.48 25.49 -32.43
N GLN A 232 29.13 25.10 -33.66
CA GLN A 232 28.37 23.87 -33.93
C GLN A 232 29.14 22.63 -33.46
N PRO A 233 28.48 21.65 -32.82
CA PRO A 233 29.04 20.33 -32.62
C PRO A 233 29.07 19.55 -33.94
N LEU A 234 30.03 18.62 -34.06
CA LEU A 234 30.09 17.67 -35.17
C LEU A 234 28.97 16.62 -35.05
N SER A 235 28.57 16.06 -36.20
CA SER A 235 27.39 15.23 -36.38
C SER A 235 27.33 13.96 -35.51
N SER A 236 26.13 13.50 -35.23
CA SER A 236 25.85 12.24 -34.54
C SER A 236 26.37 11.01 -35.29
N LEU A 237 27.13 10.15 -34.59
CA LEU A 237 27.39 8.78 -35.04
C LEU A 237 26.15 7.90 -34.82
N GLN A 238 26.02 6.89 -35.68
CA GLN A 238 24.75 6.26 -36.01
C GLN A 238 24.20 5.32 -34.94
N GLN A 239 22.87 5.26 -34.86
CA GLN A 239 22.15 4.20 -34.18
C GLN A 239 22.45 2.84 -34.83
N ASN A 240 22.70 1.82 -34.01
CA ASN A 240 22.56 0.42 -34.39
C ASN A 240 21.59 -0.24 -33.42
N SER A 241 20.33 -0.36 -33.84
CA SER A 241 19.32 -1.20 -33.19
C SER A 241 18.89 -2.29 -34.18
N PRO A 242 18.88 -3.56 -33.80
CA PRO A 242 18.05 -4.57 -34.41
C PRO A 242 16.78 -4.75 -33.57
N ASP A 243 15.64 -4.29 -34.11
CA ASP A 243 14.33 -4.72 -33.64
C ASP A 243 14.07 -6.20 -33.97
N SER A 244 13.07 -6.76 -33.27
CA SER A 244 12.42 -8.06 -33.51
C SER A 244 12.99 -9.27 -32.75
N ILE A 245 12.31 -9.65 -31.66
CA ILE A 245 11.31 -10.74 -31.72
C ILE A 245 10.21 -10.44 -30.70
N ARG A 246 8.99 -10.23 -31.22
CA ARG A 246 7.74 -10.23 -30.45
C ARG A 246 6.97 -11.44 -30.95
N MET A 247 6.80 -12.45 -30.10
CA MET A 247 5.88 -13.57 -30.38
C MET A 247 4.79 -13.56 -29.32
N HIS A 248 3.54 -13.53 -29.80
CA HIS A 248 2.37 -13.79 -28.99
C HIS A 248 2.17 -15.31 -28.89
N GLU A 249 1.98 -15.81 -27.67
CA GLU A 249 0.79 -16.58 -27.24
C GLU A 249 0.76 -16.65 -25.70
#